data_AF-A0A8S3H396-F1
#
_entry.id   AF-A0A8S3H396-F1
#
_cell.length_a   1.000
_cell.length_b   1.000
_cell.length_c   1.000
_cell.angle_alpha   90.00
_cell.angle_beta   90.00
_cell.angle_gamma   90.00
#
_symmetry.space_group_name_H-M   'P 1'
#
loop_
_entity.id
_entity.type
_entity.pdbx_description
1 polymer ?
#
loop_
_entity_poly.entity_id
_entity_poly.type
_entity_poly.pdbx_seq_one_letter_code
_entity_poly.pdbx_strand_id
1 'polypeptide(L)'
;MLASNFALEFVSYPMQVLGKSVKPVPVMLLGVLVARKRYPLMKYVYVSLIVIGVILFMYKKPKETNTVDTGDLIGIGEFLLFVSLVFDGLTGGIQDKIRDKHRVQAYHMMYSMNIWSCLWASIGILVTGEIFGLYNFLTLYPYVIVDMFLLGLAGAVGQNFIFLTIEWFGPLTCSIFTTTRKFFTILCSIVIFGNAITKQQMLGTALVFAGLFLEQLYGKKKHN
;
A
#
# COMPACT_ATOMS: atom_id res chain seq x y z
N MET A 1 1.95 6.51 -6.16
CA MET A 1 3.21 6.77 -5.41
C MET A 1 3.28 8.19 -4.84
N LEU A 2 3.08 9.25 -5.63
CA LEU A 2 3.13 10.65 -5.14
C LEU A 2 2.24 10.90 -3.91
N ALA A 3 0.93 10.66 -4.02
CA ALA A 3 -0.02 10.84 -2.90
C ALA A 3 0.36 10.04 -1.65
N SER A 4 0.94 8.85 -1.83
CA SER A 4 1.40 8.05 -0.71
C SER A 4 2.64 8.64 -0.03
N ASN A 5 3.56 9.25 -0.78
CA ASN A 5 4.75 9.86 -0.19
C ASN A 5 4.39 11.14 0.55
N PHE A 6 3.49 11.96 0.00
CA PHE A 6 2.92 13.11 0.72
C PHE A 6 2.17 12.71 1.99
N ALA A 7 1.49 11.56 2.00
CA ALA A 7 0.81 11.09 3.21
C ALA A 7 1.78 10.78 4.39
N LEU A 8 3.07 10.53 4.15
CA LEU A 8 4.05 10.31 5.24
C LEU A 8 4.27 11.55 6.10
N GLU A 9 4.00 12.74 5.56
CA GLU A 9 4.14 13.98 6.31
C GLU A 9 3.04 14.14 7.38
N PHE A 10 1.89 13.52 7.17
CA PHE A 10 0.71 13.66 8.02
C PHE A 10 0.39 12.40 8.84
N VAL A 11 0.97 11.25 8.50
CA VAL A 11 0.58 9.94 9.02
C VAL A 11 1.81 9.14 9.48
N SER A 12 1.70 8.48 10.65
CA SER A 12 2.77 7.65 11.17
C SER A 12 3.09 6.47 10.24
N TYR A 13 4.36 6.05 10.22
CA TYR A 13 4.81 4.95 9.38
C TYR A 13 3.98 3.65 9.54
N PRO A 14 3.64 3.19 10.77
CA PRO A 14 2.77 2.00 10.95
C PRO A 14 1.39 2.17 10.35
N MET A 15 0.78 3.36 10.47
CA MET A 15 -0.54 3.66 9.92
C MET A 15 -0.51 3.69 8.40
N GLN A 16 0.56 4.20 7.79
CA GLN A 16 0.74 4.17 6.35
C GLN A 16 0.92 2.73 5.81
N VAL A 17 1.72 1.91 6.48
CA VAL A 17 1.92 0.50 6.10
C VAL A 17 0.62 -0.30 6.27
N LEU A 18 -0.14 -0.05 7.33
CA LEU A 18 -1.44 -0.66 7.56
C LEU A 18 -2.44 -0.23 6.48
N GLY A 19 -2.58 1.06 6.21
CA GLY A 19 -3.46 1.60 5.17
C GLY A 19 -3.15 0.99 3.79
N LYS A 20 -1.87 0.94 3.40
CA LYS A 20 -1.41 0.28 2.16
C LYS A 20 -1.74 -1.22 2.09
N SER A 21 -1.93 -1.88 3.23
CA SER A 21 -2.27 -3.30 3.28
C SER A 21 -3.76 -3.54 3.00
N VAL A 22 -4.61 -2.54 3.26
CA VAL A 22 -6.08 -2.59 3.12
C VAL A 22 -6.54 -2.27 1.69
N LYS A 23 -5.61 -2.18 0.72
CA LYS A 23 -5.87 -2.01 -0.72
C LYS A 23 -7.03 -2.86 -1.28
N PRO A 24 -7.26 -4.12 -0.89
CA PRO A 24 -8.38 -4.90 -1.41
C PRO A 24 -9.77 -4.30 -1.14
N VAL A 25 -9.93 -3.54 -0.05
CA VAL A 25 -11.23 -3.00 0.37
C VAL A 25 -11.75 -1.92 -0.60
N PRO A 26 -11.00 -0.83 -0.92
CA PRO A 26 -11.41 0.11 -1.96
C PRO A 26 -11.60 -0.53 -3.34
N VAL A 27 -10.75 -1.50 -3.70
CA VAL A 27 -10.85 -2.25 -4.96
C VAL A 27 -12.18 -2.99 -5.06
N MET A 28 -12.59 -3.67 -3.98
CA MET A 28 -13.85 -4.40 -3.96
C MET A 28 -15.04 -3.44 -4.06
N LEU A 29 -15.03 -2.34 -3.30
CA LEU A 29 -16.08 -1.32 -3.33
C LEU A 29 -16.28 -0.75 -4.74
N LEU A 30 -15.19 -0.38 -5.43
CA LEU A 30 -15.25 0.09 -6.82
C LEU A 30 -15.70 -1.01 -7.79
N GLY A 31 -15.31 -2.26 -7.54
CA GLY A 31 -15.79 -3.40 -8.32
C GLY A 31 -17.31 -3.60 -8.23
N VAL A 32 -17.91 -3.33 -7.07
CA VAL A 32 -19.37 -3.37 -6.88
C VAL A 32 -20.03 -2.13 -7.50
N LEU A 33 -19.53 -0.94 -7.20
CA LEU A 33 -20.16 0.34 -7.61
C LEU A 33 -20.02 0.62 -9.10
N VAL A 34 -18.81 0.49 -9.64
CA VAL A 34 -18.48 0.86 -11.03
C VAL A 34 -18.63 -0.34 -11.96
N ALA A 35 -18.07 -1.50 -11.59
CA ALA A 35 -18.09 -2.68 -12.45
C ALA A 35 -19.32 -3.58 -12.26
N ARG A 36 -20.26 -3.23 -11.37
CA ARG A 36 -21.49 -3.98 -11.03
C ARG A 36 -21.24 -5.47 -10.78
N LYS A 37 -20.06 -5.84 -10.27
CA LYS A 37 -19.72 -7.22 -9.96
C LYS A 37 -20.36 -7.63 -8.63
N ARG A 38 -20.91 -8.84 -8.59
CA ARG A 38 -21.35 -9.46 -7.33
C ARG A 38 -20.20 -10.30 -6.77
N TYR A 39 -19.97 -10.19 -5.47
CA TYR A 39 -19.00 -11.00 -4.75
C TYR A 39 -19.73 -11.99 -3.82
N PRO A 40 -19.13 -13.16 -3.50
CA PRO A 40 -19.73 -14.08 -2.55
C PRO A 40 -19.78 -13.48 -1.14
N LEU A 41 -20.78 -13.87 -0.34
CA LEU A 41 -20.99 -13.36 1.03
C LEU A 41 -19.75 -13.45 1.92
N MET A 42 -18.99 -14.55 1.80
CA MET A 42 -17.74 -14.72 2.57
C MET A 42 -16.73 -13.60 2.33
N LYS A 43 -16.69 -13.03 1.12
CA LYS A 43 -15.79 -11.94 0.79
C LYS A 43 -16.17 -10.65 1.53
N TYR A 44 -17.47 -10.39 1.69
CA TYR A 44 -17.95 -9.27 2.50
C TYR A 44 -17.60 -9.44 3.97
N VAL A 45 -17.60 -10.66 4.50
CA VAL A 45 -17.19 -10.96 5.89
C VAL A 45 -15.70 -10.69 6.09
N TYR A 46 -14.83 -11.09 5.17
CA TYR A 46 -13.39 -10.80 5.29
C TYR A 46 -13.11 -9.29 5.18
N VAL A 47 -13.77 -8.60 4.25
CA VAL A 47 -13.64 -7.15 4.10
C VAL A 47 -14.17 -6.39 5.33
N SER A 48 -15.30 -6.81 5.91
CA SER A 48 -15.81 -6.18 7.13
C SER A 48 -14.87 -6.38 8.31
N LEU A 49 -14.24 -7.55 8.45
CA LEU A 49 -13.22 -7.80 9.47
C LEU A 49 -12.02 -6.83 9.33
N ILE A 50 -11.58 -6.61 8.09
CA ILE A 50 -10.51 -5.64 7.79
C ILE A 50 -10.94 -4.22 8.17
N VAL A 51 -12.16 -3.79 7.78
CA VAL A 51 -12.69 -2.46 8.10
C VAL A 51 -12.80 -2.24 9.61
N ILE A 52 -13.32 -3.23 10.35
CA ILE A 52 -13.39 -3.18 11.82
C ILE A 52 -11.98 -3.05 12.42
N GLY A 53 -11.02 -3.82 11.92
CA GLY A 53 -9.63 -3.75 12.37
C GLY A 53 -8.99 -2.38 12.13
N VAL A 54 -9.26 -1.75 10.98
CA VAL A 54 -8.80 -0.38 10.65
C VAL A 54 -9.44 0.65 11.58
N ILE A 55 -10.77 0.59 11.77
CA ILE A 55 -11.47 1.51 12.66
C ILE A 55 -10.90 1.40 14.08
N LEU A 56 -10.67 0.17 14.57
CA LEU A 56 -10.13 -0.08 15.89
C LEU A 56 -8.67 0.39 16.02
N PHE A 57 -7.89 0.33 14.94
CA PHE A 57 -6.54 0.89 14.89
C PHE A 57 -6.52 2.42 14.85
N MET A 58 -7.46 3.03 14.12
CA MET A 58 -7.59 4.49 14.00
C MET A 58 -8.26 5.12 15.22
N TYR A 59 -8.94 4.33 16.04
CA TYR A 59 -9.57 4.78 17.26
C TYR A 59 -8.53 5.33 18.24
N LYS A 60 -8.39 6.66 18.25
CA LYS A 60 -7.68 7.39 19.30
C LYS A 60 -8.68 7.66 20.42
N LYS A 61 -8.39 7.17 21.63
CA LYS A 61 -9.08 7.66 22.81
C LYS A 61 -8.80 9.17 22.93
N PRO A 62 -9.82 10.04 23.08
CA PRO A 62 -9.58 11.45 23.36
C PRO A 62 -8.78 11.52 24.67
N LYS A 63 -7.61 12.15 24.63
CA LYS A 63 -6.93 12.58 25.85
C LYS A 63 -7.78 13.68 26.45
N GLU A 64 -8.11 13.58 27.74
CA GLU A 64 -8.68 14.68 28.52
C GLU A 64 -7.65 15.82 28.61
N THR A 65 -7.61 16.66 27.58
CA THR A 65 -6.95 17.95 27.60
C THR A 65 -7.82 18.89 26.78
N ASN A 66 -8.36 19.91 27.45
CA ASN A 66 -9.18 20.98 26.89
C ASN A 66 -8.37 21.82 25.89
N THR A 67 -8.16 21.30 24.69
CA THR A 67 -7.86 22.09 23.50
C THR A 67 -8.91 21.73 22.47
N VAL A 68 -9.59 22.76 21.96
CA VAL A 68 -10.55 22.65 20.87
C VAL A 68 -9.77 22.21 19.62
N ASP A 69 -9.49 20.91 19.51
CA ASP A 69 -9.10 20.31 18.25
C ASP A 69 -10.39 20.11 17.45
N THR A 70 -10.63 21.06 16.56
CA THR A 70 -11.65 21.01 15.52
C THR A 70 -11.65 19.61 14.91
N GLY A 71 -12.78 18.92 15.04
CA GLY A 71 -12.95 17.55 14.56
C GLY A 71 -12.90 17.47 13.04
N ASP A 72 -11.71 17.28 12.47
CA ASP A 72 -11.58 16.76 11.12
C ASP A 72 -11.67 15.24 11.16
N LEU A 73 -12.88 14.73 10.90
CA LEU A 73 -13.23 13.31 10.89
C LEU A 73 -12.46 12.47 9.85
N ILE A 74 -11.75 13.11 8.92
CA ILE A 74 -10.82 12.49 7.96
C ILE A 74 -9.71 13.51 7.69
N GLY A 75 -8.48 13.23 8.13
CA GLY A 75 -7.34 14.09 7.84
C GLY A 75 -6.97 14.06 6.35
N ILE A 76 -6.40 15.15 5.82
CA ILE A 76 -5.91 15.25 4.43
C ILE A 76 -5.05 14.03 4.06
N GLY A 77 -4.16 13.57 4.96
CA GLY A 77 -3.33 12.38 4.74
C GLY A 77 -4.11 11.07 4.56
N GLU A 78 -5.22 10.88 5.26
CA GLU A 78 -6.07 9.68 5.17
C GLU A 78 -6.85 9.67 3.85
N PHE A 79 -7.34 10.83 3.43
CA PHE A 79 -7.96 11.01 2.11
C PHE A 79 -6.97 10.75 0.98
N LEU A 80 -5.76 11.31 1.04
CA LEU A 80 -4.70 11.03 0.05
C LEU A 80 -4.32 9.55 0.01
N LEU A 81 -4.30 8.88 1.17
CA LEU A 81 -4.04 7.44 1.24
C LEU A 81 -5.18 6.65 0.58
N PHE A 82 -6.44 6.98 0.85
CA PHE A 82 -7.60 6.35 0.20
C PHE A 82 -7.56 6.51 -1.33
N VAL A 83 -7.30 7.72 -1.82
CA VAL A 83 -7.16 7.99 -3.26
C VAL A 83 -6.01 7.19 -3.87
N SER A 84 -4.85 7.15 -3.21
CA SER A 84 -3.72 6.34 -3.67
C SER A 84 -4.07 4.85 -3.76
N LEU A 85 -4.80 4.32 -2.78
CA LEU A 85 -5.24 2.92 -2.76
C LEU A 85 -6.20 2.58 -3.90
N VAL A 86 -7.11 3.50 -4.22
CA VAL A 86 -8.04 3.36 -5.35
C VAL A 86 -7.26 3.23 -6.66
N PHE A 87 -6.33 4.16 -6.93
CA PHE A 87 -5.53 4.11 -8.16
C PHE A 87 -4.64 2.87 -8.22
N ASP A 88 -3.93 2.55 -7.14
CA ASP A 88 -3.13 1.32 -7.06
C ASP A 88 -3.99 0.08 -7.34
N GLY A 89 -5.23 0.11 -6.85
CA GLY A 89 -6.23 -0.93 -7.01
C GLY A 89 -6.69 -1.13 -8.45
N LEU A 90 -7.03 -0.03 -9.12
CA LEU A 90 -7.41 -0.01 -10.53
C LEU A 90 -6.26 -0.48 -11.42
N THR A 91 -5.05 0.03 -11.19
CA THR A 91 -3.85 -0.40 -11.94
C THR A 91 -3.59 -1.89 -11.76
N GLY A 92 -3.71 -2.42 -10.54
CA GLY A 92 -3.57 -3.86 -10.28
C GLY A 92 -4.62 -4.70 -11.01
N GLY A 93 -5.89 -4.26 -11.02
CA GLY A 93 -6.96 -4.94 -11.75
C GLY A 93 -6.79 -4.92 -13.27
N ILE A 94 -6.28 -3.82 -13.83
CA ILE A 94 -5.92 -3.73 -15.26
C ILE A 94 -4.75 -4.65 -15.58
N GLN A 95 -3.72 -4.69 -14.72
CA GLN A 95 -2.57 -5.58 -14.84
C GLN A 95 -2.98 -7.06 -14.85
N ASP A 96 -3.86 -7.48 -13.95
CA ASP A 96 -4.40 -8.84 -13.94
C ASP A 96 -5.17 -9.17 -15.24
N LYS A 97 -6.00 -8.24 -15.75
CA LYS A 97 -6.75 -8.44 -17.01
C LYS A 97 -5.83 -8.55 -18.23
N ILE A 98 -4.76 -7.75 -18.29
CA ILE A 98 -3.78 -7.81 -19.37
C ILE A 98 -3.04 -9.14 -19.35
N ARG A 99 -2.59 -9.59 -18.17
CA ARG A 99 -1.93 -10.89 -17.99
C ARG A 99 -2.85 -12.04 -18.42
N ASP A 100 -4.09 -12.05 -17.97
CA ASP A 100 -5.01 -13.15 -18.25
C ASP A 100 -5.40 -13.21 -19.74
N LYS A 101 -5.51 -12.06 -20.42
CA LYS A 101 -5.88 -12.00 -21.85
C LYS A 101 -4.72 -12.26 -22.81
N HIS A 102 -3.50 -11.82 -22.48
CA HIS A 102 -2.36 -11.85 -23.42
C HIS A 102 -1.21 -12.76 -22.98
N ARG A 103 -1.30 -13.43 -21.80
CA ARG A 103 -0.23 -14.27 -21.22
C ARG A 103 1.16 -13.62 -21.32
N VAL A 104 1.22 -12.32 -21.04
CA VAL A 104 2.47 -11.55 -21.16
C VAL A 104 3.49 -12.09 -20.15
N GLN A 105 4.71 -12.34 -20.61
CA GLN A 105 5.82 -12.75 -19.76
C GLN A 105 6.13 -11.67 -18.70
N ALA A 106 6.49 -12.08 -17.49
CA ALA A 106 6.63 -11.17 -16.35
C ALA A 106 7.67 -10.06 -16.59
N TYR A 107 8.78 -10.38 -17.26
CA TYR A 107 9.82 -9.42 -17.61
C TYR A 107 9.37 -8.33 -18.60
N HIS A 108 8.57 -8.68 -19.62
CA HIS A 108 8.02 -7.69 -20.55
C HIS A 108 7.02 -6.76 -19.86
N MET A 109 6.22 -7.30 -18.94
CA MET A 109 5.32 -6.52 -18.11
C MET A 109 6.07 -5.56 -17.18
N MET A 110 7.13 -6.05 -16.52
CA MET A 110 7.99 -5.26 -15.64
C MET A 110 8.66 -4.12 -16.40
N TYR A 111 9.28 -4.42 -17.55
CA TYR A 111 9.96 -3.41 -18.37
C TYR A 111 9.01 -2.30 -18.83
N SER A 112 7.84 -2.67 -19.35
CA SER A 112 6.84 -1.70 -19.81
C SER A 112 6.31 -0.83 -18.66
N MET A 113 6.02 -1.42 -17.50
CA MET A 113 5.58 -0.66 -16.33
C MET A 113 6.66 0.30 -15.84
N ASN A 114 7.92 -0.13 -15.81
CA ASN A 114 9.02 0.72 -15.35
C ASN A 114 9.27 1.88 -16.31
N ILE A 115 9.22 1.68 -17.64
CA ILE A 115 9.32 2.78 -18.61
C ILE A 115 8.23 3.82 -18.40
N TRP A 116 6.96 3.39 -18.31
CA TRP A 116 5.87 4.33 -18.08
C TRP A 116 6.00 5.03 -16.72
N SER A 117 6.45 4.33 -15.69
CA SER A 117 6.70 4.91 -14.37
C SER A 117 7.82 5.95 -14.41
N CYS A 118 8.91 5.69 -15.13
CA CYS A 118 10.01 6.64 -15.34
C CYS A 118 9.52 7.87 -16.12
N LEU A 119 8.74 7.70 -17.19
CA LEU A 119 8.21 8.83 -17.97
C LEU A 119 7.35 9.75 -17.09
N TRP A 120 6.39 9.20 -16.35
CA TRP A 120 5.53 9.98 -15.46
C TRP A 120 6.30 10.62 -14.30
N ALA A 121 7.28 9.92 -13.73
CA ALA A 121 8.14 10.48 -12.69
C ALA A 121 8.96 11.65 -13.22
N SER A 122 9.57 11.52 -14.40
CA SER A 122 10.35 12.60 -15.04
C SER A 122 9.49 13.82 -15.31
N ILE A 123 8.26 13.65 -15.82
CA ILE A 123 7.33 14.77 -16.02
C ILE A 123 7.00 15.44 -14.68
N GLY A 124 6.70 14.66 -13.64
CA GLY A 124 6.40 15.20 -12.31
C GLY A 124 7.56 16.01 -11.72
N ILE A 125 8.78 15.52 -11.86
CA ILE A 125 10.00 16.20 -11.41
C ILE A 125 10.23 17.50 -12.19
N LEU A 126 10.01 17.50 -13.51
CA LEU A 126 10.15 18.71 -14.35
C LEU A 126 9.11 19.78 -14.00
N VAL A 127 7.86 19.38 -13.74
CA VAL A 127 6.78 20.31 -13.41
C VAL A 127 6.95 20.93 -12.01
N THR A 128 7.40 20.13 -11.05
CA THR A 128 7.60 20.60 -9.66
C THR A 128 8.89 21.39 -9.47
N GLY A 129 9.88 21.22 -10.36
CA GLY A 129 11.17 21.88 -10.26
C GLY A 129 12.05 21.34 -9.12
N GLU A 130 11.70 20.21 -8.53
CA GLU A 130 12.41 19.62 -7.38
C GLU A 130 13.86 19.24 -7.69
N ILE A 131 14.25 19.16 -8.97
CA ILE A 131 15.65 18.92 -9.41
C ILE A 131 16.61 19.93 -8.77
N PHE A 132 16.21 21.21 -8.71
CA PHE A 132 17.08 22.25 -8.16
C PHE A 132 17.26 22.09 -6.64
N GLY A 133 16.18 21.72 -5.94
CA GLY A 133 16.23 21.39 -4.51
C GLY A 133 17.10 20.16 -4.24
N LEU A 134 16.95 19.11 -5.05
CA LEU A 134 17.78 17.90 -4.97
C LEU A 134 19.26 18.22 -5.21
N TYR A 135 19.58 19.03 -6.22
CA TYR A 135 20.96 19.41 -6.51
C TYR A 135 21.62 20.13 -5.33
N ASN A 136 20.93 21.11 -4.74
CA ASN A 136 21.42 21.83 -3.56
C ASN A 136 21.57 20.90 -2.35
N PHE A 137 20.68 19.92 -2.18
CA PHE A 137 20.78 18.94 -1.12
C PHE A 137 21.96 17.98 -1.30
N LEU A 138 22.21 17.51 -2.53
CA LEU A 138 23.31 16.58 -2.84
C LEU A 138 24.69 17.23 -2.73
N THR A 139 24.80 18.53 -3.02
CA THR A 139 26.05 19.27 -2.82
C THR A 139 26.38 19.44 -1.34
N LEU A 140 25.35 19.55 -0.48
CA LEU A 140 25.51 19.63 0.98
C LEU A 140 25.76 18.26 1.62
N TYR A 141 25.14 17.19 1.11
CA TYR A 141 25.21 15.83 1.66
C TYR A 141 25.51 14.78 0.58
N PRO A 142 26.77 14.69 0.11
CA PRO A 142 27.14 13.80 -1.00
C PRO A 142 27.01 12.31 -0.67
N TYR A 143 27.08 11.92 0.60
CA TYR A 143 26.92 10.52 1.03
C TYR A 143 25.54 9.95 0.66
N VAL A 144 24.52 10.80 0.56
CA VAL A 144 23.14 10.39 0.22
C VAL A 144 23.05 9.78 -1.18
N ILE A 145 23.98 10.11 -2.08
CA ILE A 145 24.05 9.49 -3.43
C ILE A 145 24.23 7.98 -3.31
N VAL A 146 25.06 7.53 -2.36
CA VAL A 146 25.29 6.10 -2.10
C VAL A 146 24.02 5.46 -1.55
N ASP A 147 23.34 6.12 -0.60
CA ASP A 147 22.08 5.62 -0.04
C ASP A 147 20.98 5.50 -1.11
N MET A 148 20.86 6.50 -2.00
CA MET A 148 19.92 6.47 -3.12
C MET A 148 20.24 5.34 -4.10
N PHE A 149 21.53 5.13 -4.40
CA PHE A 149 21.97 4.05 -5.27
C PHE A 149 21.70 2.67 -4.66
N LEU A 150 22.06 2.47 -3.39
CA LEU A 150 21.80 1.23 -2.67
C LEU A 150 20.30 0.94 -2.54
N LEU A 151 19.49 1.97 -2.28
CA LEU A 151 18.04 1.86 -2.25
C LEU A 151 17.48 1.46 -3.63
N GLY A 152 17.98 2.05 -4.71
CA GLY A 152 17.62 1.71 -6.09
C GLY A 152 18.00 0.28 -6.45
N LEU A 153 19.22 -0.15 -6.11
CA LEU A 153 19.71 -1.50 -6.35
C LEU A 153 18.88 -2.54 -5.58
N ALA A 154 18.66 -2.31 -4.29
CA ALA A 154 17.81 -3.17 -3.46
C ALA A 154 16.37 -3.23 -4.00
N GLY A 155 15.84 -2.09 -4.48
CA GLY A 155 14.54 -2.01 -5.13
C GLY A 155 14.46 -2.82 -6.42
N ALA A 156 15.48 -2.76 -7.27
CA ALA A 156 15.56 -3.52 -8.52
C ALA A 156 15.61 -5.03 -8.27
N VAL A 157 16.43 -5.46 -7.31
CA VAL A 157 16.48 -6.87 -6.88
C VAL A 157 15.12 -7.31 -6.35
N GLY A 158 14.49 -6.52 -5.48
CA GLY A 158 13.16 -6.81 -4.94
C GLY A 158 12.08 -6.92 -6.03
N GLN A 159 12.09 -6.04 -7.03
CA GLN A 159 11.15 -6.10 -8.16
C GLN A 159 11.31 -7.38 -8.98
N ASN A 160 12.53 -7.84 -9.24
CA ASN A 160 12.76 -9.10 -9.93
C ASN A 160 12.11 -10.27 -9.18
N PHE A 161 12.29 -10.36 -7.86
CA PHE A 161 11.64 -11.39 -7.05
C PHE A 161 10.11 -11.30 -7.06
N ILE A 162 9.54 -10.10 -7.08
CA ILE A 162 8.09 -9.91 -7.17
C ILE A 162 7.57 -10.50 -8.49
N PHE A 163 8.16 -10.10 -9.63
CA PHE A 163 7.71 -10.57 -10.94
C PHE A 163 7.96 -12.07 -11.15
N LEU A 164 9.09 -12.61 -10.68
CA LEU A 164 9.36 -14.04 -10.68
C LEU A 164 8.35 -14.82 -9.83
N THR A 165 8.02 -14.33 -8.64
CA THR A 165 7.02 -14.97 -7.78
C THR A 165 5.65 -14.97 -8.45
N ILE A 166 5.28 -13.88 -9.13
CA ILE A 166 4.03 -13.80 -9.90
C ILE A 166 4.02 -14.82 -11.04
N GLU A 167 5.14 -15.01 -11.72
CA GLU A 167 5.26 -15.97 -12.82
C GLU A 167 5.17 -17.42 -12.34
N TRP A 168 5.93 -17.78 -11.30
CA TRP A 168 6.06 -19.17 -10.85
C TRP A 168 4.92 -19.62 -9.93
N PHE A 169 4.52 -18.76 -8.99
CA PHE A 169 3.54 -19.09 -7.94
C PHE A 169 2.23 -18.34 -8.08
N GLY A 170 2.12 -17.48 -9.10
CA GLY A 170 0.96 -16.65 -9.33
C GLY A 170 0.92 -15.39 -8.44
N PRO A 171 0.02 -14.45 -8.77
CA PRO A 171 -0.14 -13.19 -8.06
C PRO A 171 -0.65 -13.37 -6.62
N LEU A 172 -1.36 -14.47 -6.33
CA LEU A 172 -1.92 -14.72 -5.01
C LEU A 172 -0.81 -14.96 -3.97
N THR A 173 0.10 -15.87 -4.28
CA THR A 173 1.24 -16.21 -3.41
C THR A 173 2.15 -15.02 -3.21
N CYS A 174 2.40 -14.23 -4.26
CA CYS A 174 3.14 -12.98 -4.16
C CYS A 174 2.46 -11.99 -3.20
N SER A 175 1.14 -11.86 -3.26
CA SER A 175 0.38 -11.00 -2.36
C SER A 175 0.54 -11.44 -0.89
N ILE A 176 0.47 -12.75 -0.63
CA ILE A 176 0.66 -13.32 0.72
C ILE A 176 2.07 -12.99 1.26
N PHE A 177 3.12 -13.18 0.46
CA PHE A 177 4.48 -12.86 0.87
C PHE A 177 4.66 -11.37 1.18
N THR A 178 4.14 -10.49 0.34
CA THR A 178 4.26 -9.04 0.57
C THR A 178 3.45 -8.57 1.79
N THR A 179 2.26 -9.11 2.04
CA THR A 179 1.46 -8.82 3.24
C THR A 179 2.18 -9.32 4.50
N THR A 180 2.73 -10.53 4.48
CA THR A 180 3.50 -11.09 5.60
C THR A 180 4.71 -10.21 5.92
N ARG A 181 5.46 -9.77 4.90
CA ARG A 181 6.57 -8.82 5.06
C ARG A 181 6.12 -7.52 5.73
N LYS A 182 4.99 -6.93 5.27
CA LYS A 182 4.43 -5.70 5.85
C LYS A 182 4.03 -5.88 7.32
N PHE A 183 3.46 -7.03 7.68
CA PHE A 183 3.13 -7.37 9.07
C PHE A 183 4.37 -7.31 9.96
N PHE A 184 5.43 -8.03 9.57
CA PHE A 184 6.69 -8.01 10.33
C PHE A 184 7.35 -6.63 10.32
N THR A 185 7.24 -5.85 9.24
CA THR A 185 7.74 -4.47 9.20
C THR A 185 7.04 -3.59 10.22
N ILE A 186 5.71 -3.75 10.41
CA ILE A 186 4.98 -3.04 11.46
C ILE A 186 5.49 -3.49 12.84
N LEU A 187 5.59 -4.79 13.11
CA LEU A 187 6.10 -5.29 14.39
C LEU A 187 7.51 -4.78 14.71
N CYS A 188 8.44 -4.86 13.75
CA CYS A 188 9.77 -4.31 13.89
C CYS A 188 9.75 -2.80 14.11
N SER A 189 8.87 -2.07 13.43
CA SER A 189 8.74 -0.61 13.62
C SER A 189 8.31 -0.25 15.06
N ILE A 190 7.42 -1.05 15.67
CA ILE A 190 7.01 -0.86 17.08
C ILE A 190 8.19 -1.08 18.02
N VAL A 191 8.93 -2.17 17.82
CA VAL A 191 10.04 -2.58 18.70
C VAL A 191 11.22 -1.61 18.57
N ILE A 192 11.59 -1.22 17.34
CA ILE A 192 12.79 -0.42 17.05
C ILE A 192 12.56 1.07 17.32
N PHE A 193 11.44 1.64 16.85
CA PHE A 193 11.17 3.07 16.99
C PHE A 193 10.46 3.42 18.30
N GLY A 194 10.15 2.43 19.15
CA GLY A 194 9.52 2.64 20.45
C GLY A 194 8.13 3.28 20.37
N ASN A 195 7.48 3.25 19.20
CA ASN A 195 6.13 3.79 19.02
C ASN A 195 5.18 2.94 19.89
N ALA A 196 4.80 3.47 21.06
CA ALA A 196 3.91 2.79 22.00
C ALA A 196 2.53 2.59 21.36
N ILE A 197 2.33 1.42 20.77
CA ILE A 197 1.04 1.02 20.23
C ILE A 197 0.15 0.56 21.38
N THR A 198 -1.06 1.13 21.44
CA THR A 198 -2.04 0.73 22.45
C THR A 198 -2.49 -0.72 22.26
N LYS A 199 -2.92 -1.40 23.32
CA LYS A 199 -3.49 -2.76 23.23
C LYS A 199 -4.63 -2.85 22.20
N GLN A 200 -5.39 -1.76 22.04
CA GLN A 200 -6.42 -1.64 21.02
C GLN A 200 -5.81 -1.67 19.61
N GLN A 201 -4.83 -0.82 19.32
CA GLN A 201 -4.17 -0.81 18.01
C GLN A 201 -3.46 -2.15 17.67
N MET A 202 -2.92 -2.87 18.67
CA MET A 202 -2.40 -4.23 18.45
C MET A 202 -3.50 -5.20 18.00
N LEU A 203 -4.65 -5.17 18.68
CA LEU A 203 -5.81 -5.99 18.31
C LEU A 203 -6.35 -5.61 16.93
N GLY A 204 -6.40 -4.31 16.60
CA GLY A 204 -6.81 -3.81 15.29
C GLY A 204 -5.87 -4.28 14.19
N THR A 205 -4.56 -4.21 14.42
CA THR A 205 -3.53 -4.74 13.51
C THR A 205 -3.72 -6.24 13.27
N ALA A 206 -3.91 -7.02 14.35
CA ALA A 206 -4.13 -8.46 14.24
C ALA A 206 -5.39 -8.79 13.42
N LEU A 207 -6.49 -8.06 13.62
CA LEU A 207 -7.73 -8.22 12.86
C LEU A 207 -7.55 -7.89 11.37
N VAL A 208 -6.85 -6.79 11.04
CA VAL A 208 -6.58 -6.40 9.64
C VAL A 208 -5.79 -7.50 8.94
N PHE A 209 -4.70 -7.98 9.54
CA PHE A 209 -3.89 -9.01 8.91
C PHE A 209 -4.63 -10.34 8.82
N ALA A 210 -5.35 -10.76 9.86
CA ALA A 210 -6.17 -11.96 9.80
C ALA A 210 -7.22 -11.89 8.67
N GLY A 211 -7.91 -10.76 8.53
CA GLY A 211 -8.87 -10.54 7.45
C GLY A 211 -8.23 -10.56 6.06
N LEU A 212 -7.06 -9.94 5.90
CA LEU A 212 -6.30 -9.97 4.64
C LEU A 212 -5.85 -11.39 4.27
N PHE A 213 -5.33 -12.16 5.24
CA PHE A 213 -4.95 -13.55 5.01
C PHE A 213 -6.16 -14.40 4.60
N LEU A 214 -7.28 -14.26 5.31
CA LEU A 214 -8.51 -15.00 5.00
C LEU A 214 -9.07 -14.61 3.61
N GLU A 215 -9.08 -13.33 3.26
CA GLU A 215 -9.50 -12.86 1.95
C GLU A 215 -8.61 -13.42 0.83
N GLN A 216 -7.29 -13.42 1.04
CA GLN A 216 -6.35 -13.94 0.07
C GLN A 216 -6.50 -15.46 -0.11
N LEU A 217 -6.61 -16.23 0.98
CA LEU A 217 -6.71 -17.69 0.91
C LEU A 217 -8.07 -18.18 0.38
N TYR A 218 -9.17 -17.59 0.87
CA TYR A 218 -10.52 -18.12 0.63
C TYR A 218 -11.38 -17.24 -0.29
N GLY A 219 -11.00 -15.99 -0.53
CA GLY A 219 -11.75 -15.06 -1.37
C GLY A 219 -11.75 -15.39 -2.87
N LYS A 220 -10.92 -16.36 -3.29
CA LYS A 220 -10.83 -16.85 -4.67
C LYS A 220 -11.69 -18.09 -4.97
N LYS A 221 -12.56 -18.56 -4.05
CA LYS A 221 -13.47 -19.66 -4.37
C LYS A 221 -14.30 -19.28 -5.62
N LYS A 222 -14.02 -20.02 -6.68
CA LYS A 222 -14.41 -19.80 -8.07
C LYS A 222 -15.93 -19.57 -8.15
N HIS A 223 -16.33 -18.45 -8.74
CA HIS A 223 -17.64 -18.38 -9.37
C HIS A 223 -17.62 -19.43 -10.49
N ASN A 224 -18.35 -20.52 -10.30
CA ASN A 224 -18.95 -21.22 -11.42
C ASN A 224 -19.98 -20.30 -12.06
#